data_AF-A0A0A1UCI1-F1
#
_entry.id   AF-A0A0A1UCI1-F1
#
_cell.length_a   1.000
_cell.length_b   1.000
_cell.length_c   1.000
_cell.angle_alpha   90.00
_cell.angle_beta   90.00
_cell.angle_gamma   90.00
#
_symmetry.space_group_name_H-M   'P 1'
#
loop_
_entity.id
_entity.type
_entity.pdbx_description
1 polymer ?
#
loop_
_entity_poly.entity_id
_entity_poly.type
_entity_poly.pdbx_seq_one_letter_code
_entity_poly.pdbx_strand_id
1 'polypeptide(L)'
;ADIYSFAITMFETISWREAYPKSEFKYPWKIADFVNGGNRLQKLDCMTNEQYELISNCWEHEKEERITIETVREKLQNMMR
;
A
#
# COMPACT_ATOMS: atom_id res chain seq x y z
N ALA A 1 -2.00 -12.52 2.38
CA ALA A 1 -1.94 -11.99 0.99
C ALA A 1 -2.95 -10.86 0.85
N ASP A 2 -4.18 -11.04 1.32
CA ASP A 2 -5.29 -10.07 1.16
C ASP A 2 -4.99 -8.68 1.72
N ILE A 3 -4.38 -8.60 2.91
CA ILE A 3 -3.98 -7.31 3.53
C ILE A 3 -3.01 -6.52 2.61
N TYR A 4 -2.07 -7.21 1.97
CA TYR A 4 -1.13 -6.58 1.05
C TYR A 4 -1.87 -6.05 -0.19
N SER A 5 -2.73 -6.88 -0.79
CA SER A 5 -3.53 -6.45 -1.95
C SER A 5 -4.44 -5.27 -1.59
N PHE A 6 -4.98 -5.26 -0.36
CA PHE A 6 -5.78 -4.14 0.14
C PHE A 6 -4.95 -2.86 0.30
N ALA A 7 -3.68 -2.96 0.71
CA ALA A 7 -2.75 -1.83 0.73
C ALA A 7 -2.61 -1.17 -0.66
N ILE A 8 -2.45 -1.99 -1.70
CA ILE A 8 -2.37 -1.53 -3.09
C ILE A 8 -3.68 -0.86 -3.50
N THR A 9 -4.83 -1.48 -3.21
CA THR A 9 -6.14 -0.87 -3.49
C THR A 9 -6.32 0.48 -2.77
N MET A 10 -5.94 0.58 -1.49
CA MET A 10 -5.97 1.85 -0.75
C MET A 10 -5.05 2.89 -1.40
N PHE A 11 -3.84 2.49 -1.78
CA PHE A 11 -2.91 3.38 -2.46
C PHE A 11 -3.51 3.94 -3.75
N GLU A 12 -4.03 3.08 -4.63
CA GLU A 12 -4.61 3.49 -5.92
C GLU A 12 -5.86 4.35 -5.76
N THR A 13 -6.74 4.01 -4.80
CA THR A 13 -7.99 4.75 -4.57
C THR A 13 -7.76 6.13 -3.95
N ILE A 14 -6.82 6.26 -3.01
CA ILE A 14 -6.50 7.57 -2.40
C ILE A 14 -5.77 8.47 -3.39
N SER A 15 -4.86 7.89 -4.19
CA SER A 15 -4.05 8.66 -5.13
C SER A 15 -4.68 8.89 -6.49
N TRP A 16 -5.78 8.18 -6.78
CA TRP A 16 -6.46 8.18 -8.06
C TRP A 16 -5.53 7.90 -9.25
N ARG A 17 -4.57 6.99 -9.04
CA ARG A 17 -3.58 6.57 -10.04
C ARG A 17 -3.24 5.08 -9.92
N GLU A 18 -2.70 4.53 -10.99
CA GLU A 18 -2.14 3.17 -11.00
C GLU A 18 -0.91 3.10 -10.07
N ALA A 19 -0.85 2.07 -9.22
CA ALA A 19 0.23 1.90 -8.25
C ALA A 19 1.58 1.64 -8.94
N TYR A 20 1.56 0.85 -10.02
CA TYR A 20 2.73 0.47 -10.80
C TYR A 20 2.51 0.80 -12.28
N PRO A 21 2.59 2.09 -12.67
CA PRO A 21 2.26 2.51 -14.02
C PRO A 21 3.24 1.93 -15.05
N LYS A 22 2.75 1.56 -16.24
CA LYS A 22 3.58 0.96 -17.31
C LYS A 22 4.71 1.86 -17.82
N SER A 23 4.63 3.16 -17.59
CA SER A 23 5.72 4.11 -17.88
C SER A 23 6.97 3.83 -17.05
N GLU A 24 6.81 3.29 -15.84
CA GLU A 24 7.89 2.95 -14.91
C GLU A 24 8.11 1.44 -14.83
N PHE A 25 7.01 0.68 -14.72
CA PHE A 25 6.99 -0.77 -14.61
C PHE A 25 6.51 -1.40 -15.91
N LYS A 26 7.35 -1.31 -16.96
CA LYS A 26 7.01 -1.80 -18.31
C LYS A 26 6.57 -3.26 -18.35
N TYR A 27 7.09 -4.09 -17.43
CA TYR A 27 6.84 -5.52 -17.39
C TYR A 27 6.47 -6.00 -15.98
N PRO A 28 5.54 -6.97 -15.82
CA PRO A 28 5.10 -7.42 -14.49
C PRO A 28 6.22 -7.95 -13.58
N TRP A 29 7.23 -8.63 -14.14
CA TRP A 29 8.36 -9.12 -13.34
C TRP A 29 9.18 -7.99 -12.73
N LYS A 30 9.18 -6.77 -13.30
CA LYS A 30 9.82 -5.62 -12.67
C LYS A 30 9.14 -5.19 -11.37
N ILE A 31 7.82 -5.39 -11.28
CA ILE A 31 7.08 -5.17 -10.04
C ILE A 31 7.50 -6.22 -9.02
N ALA A 32 7.56 -7.49 -9.43
CA ALA A 32 8.02 -8.57 -8.56
C ALA A 32 9.45 -8.34 -8.05
N ASP A 33 10.39 -7.98 -8.93
CA ASP A 33 11.77 -7.65 -8.58
C ASP A 33 11.83 -6.49 -7.57
N PHE A 34 11.07 -5.42 -7.81
CA PHE A 34 11.00 -4.25 -6.94
C PHE A 34 10.49 -4.60 -5.53
N VAL A 35 9.35 -5.29 -5.45
CA VAL A 35 8.70 -5.66 -4.19
C VAL A 35 9.52 -6.68 -3.40
N ASN A 36 10.08 -7.69 -4.08
CA ASN A 36 10.93 -8.72 -3.47
C ASN A 36 12.27 -8.12 -3.01
N GLY A 37 12.74 -7.05 -3.65
CA GLY A 37 13.89 -6.26 -3.19
C GLY A 37 13.62 -5.42 -1.93
N GLY A 38 12.45 -5.53 -1.32
CA GLY A 38 12.06 -4.77 -0.11
C GLY A 38 11.54 -3.37 -0.40
N ASN A 39 11.46 -2.96 -1.67
CA ASN A 39 11.03 -1.61 -2.03
C ASN A 39 9.51 -1.47 -1.93
N ARG A 40 9.05 -0.25 -1.61
CA ARG A 40 7.64 0.14 -1.56
C ARG A 40 7.42 1.47 -2.27
N LEU A 41 6.19 1.67 -2.76
CA LEU A 41 5.82 2.92 -3.41
C LEU A 41 5.91 4.07 -2.41
N GLN A 42 6.53 5.17 -2.83
CA GLN A 42 6.71 6.35 -1.98
C GLN A 42 5.37 7.02 -1.68
N LYS A 43 5.33 7.72 -0.53
CA LYS A 43 4.23 8.62 -0.19
C LYS A 43 4.06 9.69 -1.26
N LEU A 44 2.81 10.04 -1.52
CA LEU A 44 2.45 11.12 -2.45
C LEU A 44 1.93 12.33 -1.71
N ASP A 45 2.01 13.48 -2.37
CA ASP A 45 1.54 14.76 -1.84
C ASP A 45 0.04 14.76 -1.54
N CYS A 46 -0.75 13.98 -2.30
CA CYS A 46 -2.19 13.84 -2.08
C CYS A 46 -2.54 12.96 -0.87
N MET A 47 -1.56 12.26 -0.27
CA MET A 47 -1.77 11.38 0.87
C MET A 47 -1.39 12.08 2.18
N THR A 48 -2.22 11.91 3.20
CA THR A 48 -1.82 12.27 4.57
C THR A 48 -0.77 11.28 5.09
N ASN A 49 -0.03 11.68 6.14
CA ASN A 49 0.93 10.79 6.79
C ASN A 49 0.22 9.57 7.38
N GLU A 50 -0.95 9.78 7.98
CA GLU A 50 -1.74 8.72 8.60
C GLU A 50 -2.24 7.68 7.58
N GLN A 51 -2.71 8.14 6.42
CA GLN A 51 -3.14 7.26 5.31
C GLN A 51 -1.96 6.42 4.80
N TYR A 52 -0.81 7.06 4.57
CA TYR A 52 0.36 6.37 4.07
C TYR A 52 0.96 5.40 5.09
N GLU A 53 0.94 5.74 6.38
CA GLU A 53 1.35 4.84 7.47
C GLU A 53 0.45 3.61 7.53
N LEU A 54 -0.88 3.79 7.40
CA LEU A 54 -1.82 2.67 7.34
C LEU A 54 -1.53 1.75 6.15
N ILE A 55 -1.33 2.30 4.96
CA ILE A 55 -0.94 1.54 3.76
C ILE A 55 0.38 0.80 4.04
N SER A 56 1.35 1.49 4.65
CA SER A 56 2.68 0.93 4.91
C SER A 56 2.65 -0.30 5.79
N ASN A 57 1.89 -0.21 6.89
CA ASN A 57 1.68 -1.32 7.80
C ASN A 57 0.95 -2.51 7.15
N CYS A 58 0.20 -2.30 6.06
CA CYS A 58 -0.50 -3.38 5.36
C CYS A 58 0.40 -4.12 4.36
N TRP A 59 1.40 -3.46 3.80
CA TRP A 59 2.30 -4.04 2.80
C TRP A 59 3.69 -4.38 3.34
N GLU A 60 3.86 -4.55 4.65
CA GLU A 60 5.11 -4.98 5.25
C GLU A 60 5.69 -6.24 4.58
N HIS A 61 7.03 -6.34 4.55
CA HIS A 61 7.68 -7.44 3.84
C HIS A 61 7.33 -8.78 4.46
N GLU A 62 7.61 -8.92 5.76
CA GLU A 62 7.21 -10.06 6.56
C GLU A 62 5.69 -10.09 6.73
N LYS A 63 5.10 -11.28 6.62
CA LYS A 63 3.63 -11.42 6.65
C LYS A 63 3.10 -11.17 8.06
N GLU A 64 3.85 -11.56 9.06
CA GLU A 64 3.55 -11.50 10.48
C GLU A 64 3.55 -10.06 11.01
N GLU A 65 4.32 -9.18 10.38
CA GLU A 65 4.39 -7.75 10.71
C GLU A 65 3.23 -6.93 10.10
N ARG A 66 2.43 -7.53 9.21
CA ARG A 66 1.28 -6.86 8.60
C ARG A 66 0.14 -6.78 9.62
N ILE A 67 -0.43 -5.60 9.75
CA ILE A 67 -1.60 -5.38 10.61
C ILE A 67 -2.81 -6.19 10.15
N THR A 68 -3.71 -6.53 11.08
CA THR A 68 -4.91 -7.32 10.76
C THR A 68 -5.99 -6.46 10.13
N ILE A 69 -6.97 -7.10 9.48
CA ILE A 69 -8.09 -6.38 8.87
C ILE A 69 -8.94 -5.63 9.91
N GLU A 70 -9.01 -6.14 11.13
CA GLU A 70 -9.70 -5.49 12.25
C GLU A 70 -9.01 -4.16 12.61
N THR A 71 -7.68 -4.15 12.72
CA THR A 71 -6.89 -2.94 12.98
C THR A 71 -7.02 -1.94 11.83
N VAL A 72 -7.02 -2.42 10.58
CA VAL A 72 -7.23 -1.57 9.39
C VAL A 72 -8.60 -0.90 9.45
N ARG A 73 -9.66 -1.67 9.72
CA ARG A 73 -11.03 -1.15 9.86
C ARG A 73 -11.12 -0.07 10.93
N GLU A 74 -10.54 -0.32 12.11
CA GLU A 74 -10.55 0.63 13.22
C GLU A 74 -9.82 1.94 12.88
N LYS A 75 -8.64 1.85 12.27
CA LYS A 75 -7.89 3.02 11.80
C LYS A 75 -8.69 3.82 10.75
N LEU A 76 -9.26 3.16 9.76
CA LEU A 76 -10.09 3.82 8.74
C LEU A 76 -11.33 4.49 9.35
N GLN A 77 -12.01 3.84 10.29
CA GLN A 77 -13.15 4.42 10.98
C GLN A 77 -12.77 5.67 11.78
N ASN A 78 -11.59 5.67 12.41
CA ASN A 78 -11.11 6.83 13.15
C ASN A 78 -10.76 8.01 12.24
N MET A 79 -10.23 7.76 11.04
CA MET A 79 -9.94 8.81 10.06
C MET A 79 -11.21 9.48 9.49
N MET A 80 -12.35 8.80 9.55
CA MET A 80 -13.64 9.30 9.03
C MET A 80 -14.48 10.03 10.08
N ARG A 81 -14.03 10.09 11.33
CA ARG A 81 -14.69 10.82 12.43
C ARG A 81 -14.20 12.25 12.50
#